data_AF-A6HXV6-F1
#
_entry.id   AF-A6HXV6-F1
#
_cell.length_a   1.000
_cell.length_b   1.000
_cell.length_c   1.000
_cell.angle_alpha   90.00
_cell.angle_beta   90.00
_cell.angle_gamma   90.00
#
_symmetry.space_group_name_H-M   'P 1'
#
loop_
_entity.id
_entity.type
_entity.pdbx_description
1 polymer ?
#
loop_
_entity_poly.entity_id
_entity_poly.type
_entity_poly.pdbx_seq_one_letter_code
_entity_poly.pdbx_strand_id
1 'polypeptide(L)'
;MSGSPVKRQRMESALDQLKQFTTVVADTGDFNAIDEYKPQDATTNPSLILAAAQMPAYQELVEEAIAYGKKLGGPQEEQIKNAIDKLFVLFGAEILKKIPGRVSTEVDAR
;
A
#
# COMPACT_ATOMS: atom_id res chain seq x y z
N MET A 1 5.14 4.99 -55.96
CA MET A 1 4.73 5.94 -54.90
C MET A 1 4.87 5.22 -53.58
N SER A 2 5.94 5.50 -52.82
CA SER A 2 6.24 4.84 -51.55
C SER A 2 5.37 5.43 -50.45
N GLY A 3 4.40 4.65 -49.94
CA GLY A 3 3.62 5.03 -48.77
C GLY A 3 4.50 5.05 -47.53
N SER A 4 4.66 6.23 -46.92
CA SER A 4 5.33 6.38 -45.62
C SER A 4 4.60 5.55 -44.56
N PRO A 5 5.31 4.81 -43.69
CA PRO A 5 4.67 4.08 -42.61
C PRO A 5 4.09 5.08 -41.61
N VAL A 6 2.78 5.03 -41.42
CA VAL A 6 2.09 5.77 -40.34
C VAL A 6 2.67 5.25 -39.02
N LYS A 7 3.47 6.09 -38.34
CA LYS A 7 3.89 5.81 -36.96
C LYS A 7 2.62 5.59 -36.14
N ARG A 8 2.41 4.38 -35.60
CA ARG A 8 1.38 4.12 -34.59
C ARG A 8 1.64 5.08 -33.43
N GLN A 9 0.84 6.13 -33.34
CA GLN A 9 0.86 7.06 -32.23
C GLN A 9 0.42 6.26 -31.00
N ARG A 10 1.30 6.13 -30.00
CA ARG A 10 0.97 5.45 -28.75
C ARG A 10 -0.10 6.31 -28.07
N MET A 11 -1.37 5.92 -28.19
CA MET A 11 -2.44 6.56 -27.44
C MET A 11 -2.15 6.35 -25.96
N GLU A 12 -2.15 7.44 -25.20
CA GLU A 12 -2.05 7.42 -23.75
C GLU A 12 -3.20 6.60 -23.17
N SER A 13 -2.92 5.80 -22.14
CA SER A 13 -3.97 5.00 -21.49
C SER A 13 -5.01 5.92 -20.83
N ALA A 14 -6.21 5.40 -20.57
CA ALA A 14 -7.22 6.16 -19.83
C ALA A 14 -6.69 6.64 -18.45
N LEU A 15 -5.83 5.83 -17.81
CA LEU A 15 -5.17 6.19 -16.56
C LEU A 15 -4.19 7.35 -16.74
N ASP A 16 -3.37 7.33 -17.80
CA ASP A 16 -2.42 8.41 -18.09
C ASP A 16 -3.15 9.73 -18.37
N GLN A 17 -4.27 9.67 -19.10
CA GLN A 17 -5.12 10.83 -19.34
C GLN A 17 -5.76 11.34 -18.03
N LEU A 18 -6.26 10.44 -17.17
CA LEU A 18 -6.85 10.81 -15.87
C LEU A 18 -5.85 11.55 -14.98
N LYS A 19 -4.57 11.14 -14.97
CA LYS A 19 -3.50 11.79 -14.19
C LYS A 19 -3.28 13.27 -14.56
N GLN A 20 -3.71 13.71 -15.74
CA GLN A 20 -3.64 15.12 -16.15
C GLN A 20 -4.69 16.00 -15.45
N PHE A 21 -5.78 15.40 -14.96
CA PHE A 21 -6.90 16.12 -14.34
C PHE A 21 -7.08 15.80 -12.86
N THR A 22 -6.56 14.67 -12.39
CA THR A 22 -6.80 14.18 -11.04
C THR A 22 -5.55 13.50 -10.48
N THR A 23 -5.26 13.79 -9.22
CA THR A 23 -4.24 13.06 -8.46
C THR A 23 -4.72 11.64 -8.20
N VAL A 24 -4.05 10.66 -8.81
CA VAL A 24 -4.39 9.24 -8.64
C VAL A 24 -3.80 8.71 -7.33
N VAL A 25 -4.61 7.96 -6.60
CA VAL A 25 -4.29 7.33 -5.32
C VAL A 25 -4.55 5.83 -5.44
N ALA A 26 -3.65 4.98 -4.92
CA ALA A 26 -3.85 3.53 -4.90
C ALA A 26 -4.52 3.09 -3.59
N ASP A 27 -5.61 2.34 -3.67
CA ASP A 27 -6.35 1.83 -2.51
C ASP A 27 -6.05 0.34 -2.29
N THR A 28 -4.96 0.05 -1.57
CA THR A 28 -4.46 -1.32 -1.36
C THR A 28 -3.46 -1.42 -0.21
N GLY A 29 -3.41 -2.58 0.45
CA GLY A 29 -2.32 -2.97 1.36
C GLY A 29 -1.17 -3.71 0.67
N ASP A 30 -1.34 -4.09 -0.60
CA ASP A 30 -0.34 -4.80 -1.41
C ASP A 30 0.68 -3.83 -2.01
N PHE A 31 1.70 -3.48 -1.23
CA PHE A 31 2.72 -2.50 -1.64
C PHE A 31 3.69 -3.01 -2.71
N ASN A 32 3.75 -4.32 -2.96
CA ASN A 32 4.53 -4.86 -4.09
C ASN A 32 3.86 -4.57 -5.45
N ALA A 33 2.53 -4.40 -5.46
CA ALA A 33 1.77 -4.07 -6.67
C ALA A 33 1.61 -2.54 -6.91
N ILE A 34 1.90 -1.70 -5.91
CA ILE A 34 1.70 -0.24 -5.99
C ILE A 34 2.56 0.42 -7.08
N ASP A 35 3.80 -0.05 -7.28
CA ASP A 35 4.76 0.55 -8.21
C ASP A 35 4.30 0.49 -9.68
N GLU A 36 3.45 -0.47 -10.04
CA GLU A 36 2.96 -0.68 -11.40
C GLU A 36 2.20 0.55 -11.93
N TYR A 37 1.37 1.15 -11.07
CA TYR A 37 0.48 2.25 -11.44
C TYR A 37 1.04 3.63 -11.12
N LYS A 38 2.18 3.72 -10.44
CA LYS A 38 2.84 4.98 -10.04
C LYS A 38 1.84 6.02 -9.49
N PRO A 39 1.11 5.71 -8.40
CA PRO A 39 0.18 6.64 -7.79
C PRO A 39 0.94 7.77 -7.07
N GLN A 40 0.25 8.87 -6.78
CA GLN A 40 0.81 9.95 -5.96
C GLN A 40 0.78 9.58 -4.47
N ASP A 41 -0.38 9.13 -4.00
CA ASP A 41 -0.63 8.73 -2.61
C ASP A 41 -1.16 7.28 -2.58
N ALA A 42 -1.28 6.69 -1.39
CA ALA A 42 -1.94 5.41 -1.18
C ALA A 42 -2.88 5.44 0.04
N THR A 43 -3.91 4.60 0.02
CA THR A 43 -4.85 4.44 1.14
C THR A 43 -4.87 3.00 1.60
N THR A 44 -4.84 2.82 2.92
CA THR A 44 -5.10 1.55 3.59
C THR A 44 -6.31 1.71 4.51
N ASN A 45 -6.99 0.60 4.78
CA ASN A 45 -8.07 0.50 5.75
C ASN A 45 -7.98 -0.89 6.43
N PRO A 46 -8.75 -1.16 7.50
CA PRO A 46 -8.63 -2.42 8.23
C PRO A 46 -8.83 -3.67 7.37
N SER A 47 -9.73 -3.61 6.39
CA SER A 47 -10.00 -4.75 5.49
C SER A 47 -8.82 -5.03 4.56
N LEU A 48 -8.18 -3.97 4.03
CA LEU A 48 -7.01 -4.09 3.16
C LEU A 48 -5.78 -4.60 3.92
N ILE A 49 -5.55 -4.14 5.15
CA ILE A 49 -4.46 -4.65 5.98
C ILE A 49 -4.71 -6.11 6.37
N LEU A 50 -5.95 -6.49 6.70
CA LEU A 50 -6.29 -7.88 6.97
C LEU A 50 -5.99 -8.79 5.78
N ALA A 51 -6.40 -8.39 4.57
CA ALA A 51 -6.14 -9.16 3.36
C ALA A 51 -4.63 -9.28 3.09
N ALA A 52 -3.88 -8.18 3.21
CA ALA A 52 -2.44 -8.17 2.99
C ALA A 52 -1.68 -9.02 4.05
N ALA A 53 -2.04 -8.93 5.32
CA ALA A 53 -1.40 -9.70 6.40
C ALA A 53 -1.54 -11.22 6.23
N GLN A 54 -2.52 -11.70 5.47
CA GLN A 54 -2.70 -13.12 5.15
C GLN A 54 -1.81 -13.59 3.98
N MET A 55 -1.17 -12.67 3.25
CA MET A 55 -0.35 -13.02 2.10
C MET A 55 1.03 -13.54 2.57
N PRO A 56 1.55 -14.65 1.99
CA PRO A 56 2.86 -15.18 2.36
C PRO A 56 4.02 -14.18 2.22
N ALA A 57 3.91 -13.26 1.25
CA ALA A 57 4.94 -12.25 0.98
C ALA A 57 5.14 -11.24 2.13
N TYR A 58 4.17 -11.12 3.05
CA TYR A 58 4.17 -10.11 4.11
C TYR A 58 4.31 -10.68 5.52
N GLN A 59 4.60 -11.99 5.65
CA GLN A 59 4.70 -12.63 6.96
C GLN A 59 5.85 -12.09 7.81
N GLU A 60 6.94 -11.59 7.20
CA GLU A 60 8.02 -10.94 7.96
C GLU A 60 7.54 -9.70 8.73
N LEU A 61 6.63 -8.90 8.15
CA LEU A 61 6.05 -7.74 8.82
C LEU A 61 5.12 -8.18 9.96
N VAL A 62 4.37 -9.27 9.76
CA VAL A 62 3.48 -9.85 10.78
C VAL A 62 4.31 -10.35 11.97
N GLU A 63 5.38 -11.08 11.73
CA GLU A 63 6.29 -11.56 12.78
C GLU A 63 7.00 -10.40 13.50
N GLU A 64 7.42 -9.34 12.79
CA GLU A 64 7.98 -8.15 13.42
C GLU A 64 6.95 -7.47 14.34
N ALA A 65 5.70 -7.34 13.89
CA ALA A 65 4.62 -6.76 14.67
C ALA A 65 4.32 -7.59 15.95
N ILE A 66 4.27 -8.91 15.82
CA ILE A 66 4.10 -9.83 16.96
C ILE A 66 5.26 -9.70 17.94
N ALA A 67 6.50 -9.68 17.44
CA ALA A 67 7.69 -9.53 18.26
C ALA A 67 7.71 -8.18 19.00
N TYR A 68 7.28 -7.10 18.33
CA TYR A 68 7.14 -5.78 18.93
C TYR A 68 6.12 -5.78 20.07
N GLY A 69 4.92 -6.32 19.84
CA GLY A 69 3.88 -6.42 20.87
C GLY A 69 4.36 -7.19 22.11
N LYS A 70 4.99 -8.36 21.90
CA LYS A 70 5.55 -9.18 22.99
C LYS A 70 6.68 -8.47 23.75
N LYS A 71 7.53 -7.72 23.05
CA LYS A 71 8.67 -7.02 23.65
C LYS A 71 8.24 -5.90 24.61
N LEU A 72 7.12 -5.23 24.33
CA LEU A 72 6.58 -4.20 25.22
C LEU A 72 6.01 -4.79 26.52
N GLY A 73 5.69 -6.09 26.54
CA GLY A 73 5.15 -6.77 27.72
C GLY A 73 3.69 -6.41 27.99
N GLY A 74 3.27 -6.60 29.24
CA GLY A 74 1.88 -6.36 29.65
C GLY A 74 0.94 -7.54 29.40
N PRO A 75 -0.36 -7.39 29.69
CA PRO A 75 -1.38 -8.41 29.42
C PRO A 75 -1.50 -8.70 27.93
N GLN A 76 -2.07 -9.87 27.60
CA GLN A 76 -2.17 -10.33 26.22
C GLN A 76 -2.93 -9.35 25.32
N GLU A 77 -4.00 -8.72 25.84
CA GLU A 77 -4.80 -7.74 25.12
C GLU A 77 -3.97 -6.51 24.71
N GLU A 78 -3.08 -6.06 25.59
CA GLU A 78 -2.19 -4.93 25.31
C GLU A 78 -1.11 -5.31 24.28
N GLN A 79 -0.55 -6.52 24.37
CA GLN A 79 0.40 -7.02 23.38
C GLN A 79 -0.25 -7.12 21.99
N ILE A 80 -1.48 -7.63 21.90
CA ILE A 80 -2.24 -7.71 20.65
C ILE A 80 -2.49 -6.31 20.08
N LYS A 81 -2.92 -5.36 20.93
CA LYS A 81 -3.14 -3.97 20.53
C LYS A 81 -1.87 -3.32 19.98
N ASN A 82 -0.75 -3.47 20.69
CA ASN A 82 0.52 -2.94 20.24
C ASN A 82 1.01 -3.59 18.93
N ALA A 83 0.76 -4.89 18.77
CA ALA A 83 1.12 -5.61 17.54
C ALA A 83 0.28 -5.13 16.34
N ILE A 84 -1.04 -4.96 16.49
CA ILE A 84 -1.88 -4.50 15.37
C ILE A 84 -1.53 -3.06 14.97
N ASP A 85 -1.31 -2.16 15.93
CA ASP A 85 -0.89 -0.77 15.64
C ASP A 85 0.46 -0.76 14.90
N LYS A 86 1.41 -1.57 15.37
CA LYS A 86 2.72 -1.72 14.72
C LYS A 86 2.59 -2.29 13.31
N LEU A 87 1.70 -3.25 13.08
CA LEU A 87 1.49 -3.83 11.75
C LEU A 87 1.00 -2.78 10.75
N PHE A 88 0.02 -1.95 11.14
CA PHE A 88 -0.48 -0.86 10.30
C PHE A 88 0.64 0.13 9.96
N VAL A 89 1.47 0.49 10.93
CA VAL A 89 2.63 1.36 10.71
C VAL A 89 3.67 0.72 9.80
N LEU A 90 3.92 -0.58 9.93
CA LEU A 90 4.88 -1.30 9.07
C LEU A 90 4.44 -1.31 7.61
N PHE A 91 3.18 -1.63 7.33
CA PHE A 91 2.63 -1.54 5.98
C PHE A 91 2.71 -0.12 5.44
N GLY A 92 2.32 0.89 6.24
CA GLY A 92 2.45 2.30 5.85
C GLY A 92 3.89 2.69 5.53
N ALA A 93 4.86 2.23 6.32
CA ALA A 93 6.27 2.51 6.10
C ALA A 93 6.81 1.87 4.81
N GLU A 94 6.42 0.64 4.48
CA GLU A 94 6.80 0.02 3.21
C GLU A 94 6.15 0.72 2.01
N ILE A 95 4.88 1.11 2.11
CA ILE A 95 4.17 1.88 1.08
C ILE A 95 4.88 3.21 0.81
N LEU A 96 5.29 3.94 1.84
CA LEU A 96 6.00 5.23 1.69
C LEU A 96 7.35 5.12 0.99
N LYS A 97 7.96 3.93 0.93
CA LYS A 97 9.19 3.72 0.12
C LYS A 97 8.88 3.61 -1.37
N LYS A 98 7.62 3.38 -1.74
CA LYS A 98 7.15 3.12 -3.12
C LYS A 98 6.48 4.32 -3.77
N ILE A 99 5.92 5.22 -2.97
CA ILE A 99 5.17 6.38 -3.45
C ILE A 99 5.89 7.70 -3.11
N PRO A 100 5.70 8.76 -3.91
CA PRO A 100 6.29 10.07 -3.64
C PRO A 100 5.50 10.90 -2.61
N GLY A 101 4.27 10.49 -2.28
CA GLY A 101 3.35 11.26 -1.45
C GLY A 101 3.07 10.63 -0.09
N ARG A 102 1.79 10.46 0.21
CA ARG A 102 1.28 10.12 1.55
C ARG A 102 0.63 8.74 1.56
N VAL A 103 0.63 8.11 2.74
CA VAL A 103 -0.19 6.93 3.02
C VAL A 103 -1.25 7.26 4.07
N SER A 104 -2.49 6.87 3.83
CA SER A 104 -3.54 6.90 4.85
C SER A 104 -3.52 5.60 5.65
N THR A 105 -3.47 5.74 6.97
CA THR A 105 -3.57 4.64 7.94
C THR A 105 -4.79 4.92 8.83
N GLU A 106 -5.76 4.02 8.82
CA GLU A 106 -6.99 4.20 9.57
C GLU A 106 -6.79 3.85 11.06
N VAL A 107 -7.55 4.52 11.92
CA VAL A 107 -7.66 4.17 13.33
C VAL A 107 -8.58 2.97 13.52
N ASP A 108 -8.59 2.39 14.72
CA ASP A 108 -9.60 1.39 15.08
C ASP A 108 -11.01 1.96 14.92
N ALA A 109 -11.90 1.23 14.27
CA ALA A 109 -13.26 1.68 13.99
C ALA A 109 -14.22 1.60 15.21
N ARG A 110 -13.72 1.12 16.36
CA ARG A 110 -14.47 0.92 17.61
C ARG A 110 -14.50 2.13 18.53
#